data_AF-A0A2D9SC34-F1
#
_entry.id   AF-A0A2D9SC34-F1
#
_cell.length_a   1.000
_cell.length_b   1.000
_cell.length_c   1.000
_cell.angle_alpha   90.00
_cell.angle_beta   90.00
_cell.angle_gamma   90.00
#
_symmetry.space_group_name_H-M   'P 1'
#
loop_
_entity.id
_entity.type
_entity.pdbx_description
1 polymer ?
#
loop_
_entity_poly.entity_id
_entity_poly.type
_entity_poly.pdbx_seq_one_letter_code
_entity_poly.pdbx_strand_id
1 'polypeptide(L)' 'MNDENAKAIWAYIKKAGDELVGKLPPSRNHPRGRNPYAHVAICVKNKFSQSYKEIPDDKYQEVLDYIDFLVKNPS' A
#
# COMPACT_ATOMS: atom_id res chain seq x y z
N MET A 1 3.74 11.50 -9.23
CA MET A 1 5.14 11.21 -8.86
C MET A 1 5.91 11.08 -10.15
N ASN A 2 7.19 11.42 -10.14
CA ASN A 2 8.08 11.05 -11.23
C ASN A 2 8.24 9.52 -11.31
N ASP A 3 8.79 9.04 -12.43
CA ASP A 3 8.96 7.60 -12.67
C ASP A 3 9.84 6.90 -11.62
N GLU A 4 10.85 7.56 -11.09
CA GLU A 4 11.77 7.00 -10.10
C GLU A 4 11.07 6.76 -8.75
N ASN A 5 10.37 7.78 -8.26
CA ASN A 5 9.59 7.71 -7.03
C ASN A 5 8.45 6.71 -7.16
N ALA A 6 7.74 6.69 -8.28
CA ALA A 6 6.69 5.70 -8.51
C ALA A 6 7.24 4.25 -8.48
N LYS A 7 8.42 4.00 -9.06
CA LYS A 7 9.10 2.69 -8.97
C LYS A 7 9.52 2.36 -7.55
N ALA A 8 10.05 3.35 -6.81
CA ALA A 8 10.46 3.16 -5.43
C ALA A 8 9.27 2.84 -4.51
N ILE A 9 8.15 3.56 -4.65
CA ILE A 9 6.90 3.26 -3.94
C ILE A 9 6.39 1.88 -4.31
N TRP A 10 6.40 1.50 -5.58
CA TRP A 10 5.97 0.16 -5.97
C TRP A 10 6.83 -0.94 -5.33
N ALA A 11 8.15 -0.75 -5.27
CA ALA A 11 9.04 -1.65 -4.55
C ALA A 11 8.72 -1.70 -3.05
N TYR A 12 8.36 -0.56 -2.45
CA TYR A 12 7.97 -0.47 -1.04
C TYR A 12 6.64 -1.16 -0.75
N ILE A 13 5.63 -0.96 -1.59
CA ILE A 13 4.34 -1.66 -1.54
C ILE A 13 4.54 -3.17 -1.62
N LYS A 14 5.46 -3.63 -2.47
CA LYS A 14 5.80 -5.06 -2.54
C LYS A 14 6.36 -5.58 -1.22
N LYS A 15 7.35 -4.90 -0.64
CA LYS A 15 7.90 -5.27 0.68
C LYS A 15 6.84 -5.29 1.77
N ALA A 16 6.01 -4.24 1.84
CA ALA A 16 4.90 -4.17 2.79
C ALA A 16 3.88 -5.31 2.59
N GLY A 17 3.59 -5.65 1.33
CA GLY A 17 2.73 -6.77 0.98
C GLY A 17 3.30 -8.11 1.45
N ASP A 18 4.60 -8.34 1.24
CA ASP A 18 5.31 -9.53 1.74
C ASP A 18 5.19 -9.65 3.26
N GLU A 19 5.36 -8.53 3.98
CA GLU A 19 5.22 -8.49 5.44
C GLU A 19 3.79 -8.73 5.93
N LEU A 20 2.78 -8.41 5.12
CA LEU A 20 1.37 -8.55 5.45
C LEU A 20 0.77 -9.90 5.04
N VAL A 21 1.53 -10.78 4.37
CA VAL A 21 1.08 -12.14 4.04
C VAL A 21 0.66 -12.88 5.30
N GLY A 22 -0.59 -13.32 5.34
CA GLY A 22 -1.17 -14.04 6.48
C GLY A 22 -1.51 -13.17 7.70
N LYS A 23 -1.24 -11.85 7.66
CA LYS A 23 -1.53 -10.92 8.77
C LYS A 23 -2.81 -10.11 8.59
N LEU A 24 -3.39 -10.11 7.38
CA LEU A 24 -4.63 -9.40 7.10
C LEU A 24 -5.84 -10.14 7.68
N PRO A 25 -6.85 -9.42 8.22
CA PRO A 25 -8.02 -10.05 8.79
C PRO A 25 -8.87 -10.74 7.71
N PRO A 26 -9.60 -11.81 8.09
CA PRO A 26 -10.47 -12.52 7.18
C PRO A 26 -11.62 -11.61 6.72
N SER A 27 -12.09 -11.82 5.50
CA SER A 27 -13.21 -11.06 4.94
C SER A 27 -14.15 -11.98 4.21
N ARG A 28 -15.46 -11.79 4.40
CA ARG A 28 -16.52 -12.59 3.75
C ARG A 28 -16.42 -12.53 2.22
N ASN A 29 -15.93 -11.42 1.68
CA ASN A 29 -15.77 -11.22 0.24
C ASN A 29 -14.48 -11.88 -0.32
N HIS A 30 -13.59 -12.34 0.56
CA HIS A 30 -12.32 -12.96 0.19
C HIS A 30 -12.16 -14.31 0.92
N PRO A 31 -12.90 -15.36 0.50
CA PRO A 31 -12.90 -16.66 1.17
C PRO A 31 -11.54 -17.38 1.14
N ARG A 32 -10.62 -16.97 0.25
CA ARG A 32 -9.25 -17.50 0.14
C ARG A 32 -8.19 -16.57 0.75
N GLY A 33 -8.61 -15.57 1.53
CA GLY A 33 -7.73 -14.53 2.07
C GLY A 33 -7.58 -13.32 1.14
N ARG A 34 -7.13 -12.19 1.70
CA ARG A 34 -6.89 -10.95 0.97
C ARG A 34 -5.52 -10.98 0.30
N ASN A 35 -5.41 -10.38 -0.88
CA ASN A 35 -4.12 -10.12 -1.52
C ASN A 35 -3.46 -8.88 -0.85
N PRO A 36 -2.33 -9.04 -0.14
CA PRO A 36 -1.73 -7.94 0.62
C PRO A 36 -1.23 -6.78 -0.25
N TYR A 37 -0.63 -7.08 -1.40
CA TYR A 37 -0.12 -6.05 -2.31
C TYR A 37 -1.24 -5.16 -2.85
N ALA A 38 -2.34 -5.80 -3.28
CA ALA A 38 -3.53 -5.09 -3.75
C ALA A 38 -4.17 -4.29 -2.62
N HIS A 39 -4.23 -4.85 -1.41
CA HIS A 39 -4.76 -4.17 -0.24
C HIS A 39 -3.99 -2.88 0.06
N VAL A 40 -2.65 -2.93 0.14
CA VAL A 40 -1.82 -1.74 0.39
C VAL A 40 -2.04 -0.68 -0.69
N ALA A 41 -2.01 -1.07 -1.97
CA ALA A 41 -2.23 -0.13 -3.08
C ALA A 41 -3.62 0.53 -3.03
N ILE A 42 -4.66 -0.22 -2.67
CA ILE A 42 -6.03 0.29 -2.50
C ILE A 42 -6.10 1.26 -1.31
N CYS A 43 -5.49 0.92 -0.17
CA CYS A 43 -5.44 1.81 0.99
C CYS A 43 -4.75 3.13 0.66
N VAL A 44 -3.60 3.10 -0.02
CA VAL A 44 -2.92 4.31 -0.51
C VAL A 44 -3.87 5.10 -1.42
N LYS A 45 -4.49 4.45 -2.41
CA LYS A 45 -5.43 5.12 -3.31
C LYS A 45 -6.58 5.80 -2.56
N ASN A 46 -7.15 5.13 -1.56
CA ASN A 46 -8.26 5.67 -0.78
C ASN A 46 -7.82 6.83 0.12
N LYS A 47 -6.64 6.74 0.74
CA LYS A 47 -6.09 7.78 1.63
C LYS A 47 -5.78 9.07 0.87
N PHE A 48 -5.19 8.97 -0.31
CA PHE A 48 -4.77 10.12 -1.12
C PHE A 48 -5.77 10.49 -2.22
N SER A 49 -6.87 9.74 -2.34
CA SER A 49 -7.89 9.87 -3.39
C SER A 49 -7.37 9.75 -4.83
N GLN A 50 -6.15 9.26 -5.00
CA GLN A 50 -5.42 9.19 -6.27
C GLN A 50 -4.47 7.99 -6.27
N SER A 51 -4.11 7.47 -7.44
CA SER A 51 -3.09 6.43 -7.53
C SER A 51 -1.73 6.95 -7.06
N TYR A 52 -0.88 6.09 -6.48
CA TYR A 52 0.46 6.49 -6.04
C TYR A 52 1.31 7.11 -7.16
N LYS A 53 1.03 6.78 -8.42
CA LYS A 53 1.69 7.38 -9.59
C LYS A 53 1.29 8.84 -9.82
N GLU A 54 0.08 9.21 -9.43
CA GLU A 54 -0.51 10.54 -9.63
C GLU A 54 -0.24 11.49 -8.45
N ILE A 55 0.10 10.94 -7.29
CA ILE A 55 0.43 11.72 -6.09
C ILE A 55 1.65 12.62 -6.35
N PRO A 56 1.66 13.91 -5.96
CA PRO A 56 2.82 14.78 -6.10
C PRO A 56 4.08 14.24 -5.41
N ASP A 57 5.28 14.55 -5.95
CA ASP A 57 6.55 14.07 -5.40
C ASP A 57 6.85 14.61 -3.99
N ASP A 58 6.31 15.79 -3.63
CA ASP A 58 6.42 16.36 -2.28
C ASP A 58 5.76 15.47 -1.21
N LYS A 59 4.81 14.61 -1.59
CA LYS A 59 4.14 13.67 -0.69
C LYS A 59 4.79 12.30 -0.64
N TYR A 60 5.95 12.11 -1.29
CA TYR A 60 6.63 10.82 -1.34
C TYR A 60 6.84 10.20 0.04
N GLN A 61 7.36 10.99 1.00
CA GLN A 61 7.58 10.51 2.36
C GLN A 61 6.26 10.17 3.07
N GLU A 62 5.22 11.00 2.90
CA GLU A 62 3.90 10.75 3.50
C GLU A 62 3.29 9.43 3.03
N VAL A 63 3.48 9.07 1.76
CA VAL A 63 3.02 7.78 1.22
C VAL A 63 3.81 6.62 1.84
N LEU A 64 5.13 6.73 2.00
CA LEU A 64 5.95 5.71 2.66
C LEU A 64 5.53 5.51 4.12
N ASP A 65 5.37 6.60 4.86
CA ASP A 65 4.95 6.57 6.27
C ASP A 65 3.57 5.93 6.43
N TYR A 66 2.66 6.21 5.50
CA TYR A 66 1.34 5.59 5.49
C TYR A 66 1.41 4.08 5.18
N ILE A 67 2.28 3.65 4.27
CA ILE A 67 2.50 2.22 4.01
C ILE A 67 3.05 1.53 5.26
N ASP A 68 4.00 2.13 5.97
CA ASP A 68 4.52 1.61 7.24
C ASP A 68 3.44 1.51 8.31
N PHE A 69 2.56 2.51 8.38
CA PHE A 69 1.40 2.48 9.27
C PHE A 69 0.49 1.27 8.99
N LEU A 70 0.24 0.94 7.72
CA LEU A 70 -0.56 -0.22 7.32
C LEU A 70 0.09 -1.55 7.74
N VAL A 71 1.42 -1.65 7.63
CA VAL A 71 2.16 -2.85 8.05
C VAL A 71 2.07 -3.03 9.57
N LYS A 72 2.20 -1.94 10.33
CA LYS A 72 2.09 -1.95 11.80
C LYS A 72 0.65 -2.16 12.29
N ASN A 73 -0.34 -1.83 11.48
CA ASN A 73 -1.77 -1.92 11.80
C ASN A 73 -2.55 -2.65 10.68
N PRO A 74 -2.39 -3.97 10.54
CA PRO A 74 -3.09 -4.75 9.52
C PRO A 74 -4.62 -4.66 9.72
N SER A 75 -5.38 -4.27 8.69
CA SER A 75 -6.85 -4.10 8.75
C SER A 75 -7.61 -4.65 7.54
#